data_AF-A0A1N7SE76-F1
#
_entry.id   AF-A0A1N7SE76-F1
#
_cell.length_a   1.000
_cell.length_b   1.000
_cell.length_c   1.000
_cell.angle_alpha   90.00
_cell.angle_beta   90.00
_cell.angle_gamma   90.00
#
_symmetry.space_group_name_H-M   'P 1'
#
loop_
_entity.id
_entity.type
_entity.pdbx_description
1 polymer ?
#
loop_
_entity_poly.entity_id
_entity_poly.type
_entity_poly.pdbx_seq_one_letter_code
_entity_poly.pdbx_strand_id
1 'polypeptide(L)' 'MTTPYERTKAVVETRAFLEILAAAEDISVAGLVQSLAVCLLRHYPLDIDIAVSAAAVPTLWAQPHGKKP' A
#
# COMPACT_ATOMS: atom_id res chain seq x y z
N MET A 1 18.42 -10.55 8.57
CA MET A 1 17.37 -9.75 9.24
C MET A 1 17.57 -8.29 8.85
N THR A 2 16.51 -7.54 8.64
CA THR A 2 16.61 -6.08 8.39
C THR A 2 16.75 -5.32 9.70
N THR A 3 17.52 -4.24 9.69
CA THR A 3 17.73 -3.35 10.84
C THR A 3 16.55 -2.40 11.03
N PRO A 4 16.36 -1.80 12.23
CA PRO A 4 15.36 -0.76 12.43
C PRO A 4 15.51 0.41 11.45
N TYR A 5 16.75 0.80 11.14
CA TYR A 5 17.05 1.86 10.18
C TYR A 5 16.57 1.50 8.77
N GLU A 6 16.87 0.29 8.30
CA GLU A 6 16.43 -0.18 6.98
C GLU A 6 14.91 -0.22 6.85
N ARG A 7 14.19 -0.59 7.93
CA ARG A 7 12.72 -0.58 7.94
C ARG A 7 12.17 0.84 7.86
N THR A 8 12.70 1.78 8.65
CA THR A 8 12.27 3.18 8.59
C THR A 8 12.55 3.79 7.22
N LYS A 9 13.74 3.52 6.66
CA LYS A 9 14.13 3.98 5.33
C LYS A 9 13.17 3.46 4.26
N ALA A 10 12.85 2.17 4.29
CA ALA A 10 11.92 1.57 3.34
C ALA A 10 10.53 2.23 3.37
N VAL A 11 10.01 2.56 4.56
CA VAL A 11 8.71 3.23 4.70
C VAL A 11 8.74 4.66 4.16
N VAL A 12 9.78 5.43 4.49
CA VAL A 12 9.92 6.82 4.04
C VAL A 12 10.09 6.89 2.51
N GLU A 13 10.93 6.04 1.94
CA GLU A 13 11.17 5.99 0.49
C GLU A 13 9.92 5.49 -0.26
N THR A 14 9.19 4.50 0.28
CA THR A 14 7.93 4.03 -0.30
C THR A 14 6.88 5.13 -0.33
N ARG A 15 6.76 5.92 0.74
CA ARG A 15 5.83 7.05 0.79
C ARG A 15 6.15 8.09 -0.29
N ALA A 16 7.41 8.51 -0.39
CA ALA A 16 7.83 9.50 -1.39
C ALA A 16 7.58 8.98 -2.82
N PHE A 17 7.82 7.70 -3.06
CA PHE A 17 7.48 7.06 -4.33
C PHE A 17 5.98 7.12 -4.61
N LEU A 18 5.12 6.74 -3.67
CA LEU A 18 3.66 6.79 -3.85
C LEU A 18 3.15 8.22 -4.10
N GLU A 19 3.74 9.24 -3.46
CA GLU A 19 3.41 10.65 -3.70
C GLU A 19 3.77 11.08 -5.13
N ILE A 20 4.92 10.64 -5.66
CA ILE A 20 5.32 10.87 -7.07
C ILE A 20 4.33 10.20 -8.02
N LEU A 21 3.93 8.97 -7.72
CA LEU A 21 2.97 8.23 -8.56
C LEU A 21 1.57 8.86 -8.53
N ALA A 22 1.14 9.37 -7.38
CA ALA A 22 -0.14 10.06 -7.25
C ALA A 22 -0.15 11.42 -7.97
N ALA A 23 1.00 12.09 -8.05
CA ALA A 23 1.16 13.36 -8.76
C ALA A 23 1.34 13.18 -10.28
N ALA A 24 1.66 11.97 -10.75
CA ALA A 24 1.77 11.69 -12.17
C ALA A 24 0.37 11.64 -12.81
N GLU A 25 0.04 12.64 -13.63
CA GLU A 25 -1.23 12.73 -14.37
C GLU A 25 -1.38 11.63 -15.44
N ASP A 26 -0.31 10.89 -15.75
CA ASP A 26 -0.29 9.89 -16.81
C ASP A 26 -0.74 8.51 -16.29
N ILE A 27 -1.95 8.13 -16.72
CA ILE A 27 -2.73 6.94 -16.32
C ILE A 27 -1.95 5.62 -16.47
N SER A 28 -0.88 5.63 -17.28
CA SER A 28 -0.01 4.45 -17.52
C SER A 28 0.72 3.96 -16.27
N VAL A 29 1.13 4.87 -15.38
CA VAL A 29 1.95 4.52 -14.21
C VAL A 29 1.08 4.01 -13.06
N ALA A 30 -0.06 4.66 -12.80
CA ALA A 30 -1.00 4.22 -11.77
C ALA A 30 -1.53 2.80 -12.02
N GLY A 31 -1.86 2.46 -13.27
CA GLY A 31 -2.33 1.12 -13.64
C GLY A 31 -1.26 0.03 -13.47
N LEU A 32 0.00 0.36 -13.78
CA LEU A 32 1.13 -0.57 -13.60
C LEU A 32 1.43 -0.81 -12.11
N VAL A 33 1.44 0.27 -11.32
CA VAL A 33 1.64 0.20 -9.86
C VAL A 33 0.52 -0.59 -9.20
N GLN A 34 -0.74 -0.35 -9.59
CA GLN A 34 -1.87 -1.11 -9.08
C GLN A 34 -1.73 -2.60 -9.41
N SER A 35 -1.34 -2.93 -10.65
CA SER A 35 -1.15 -4.32 -11.09
C SER A 35 -0.02 -5.02 -10.33
N LEU A 36 1.10 -4.33 -10.11
CA LEU A 36 2.22 -4.83 -9.31
C LEU A 36 1.86 -4.96 -7.83
N ALA A 37 1.17 -3.98 -7.26
CA ALA A 37 0.68 -4.05 -5.89
C ALA A 37 -0.24 -5.25 -5.71
N VAL A 38 -1.21 -5.46 -6.60
CA VAL A 38 -2.08 -6.64 -6.60
C VAL A 38 -1.27 -7.93 -6.72
N CYS A 39 -0.25 -7.97 -7.58
CA CYS A 39 0.61 -9.15 -7.75
C CYS A 39 1.43 -9.47 -6.49
N LEU A 40 2.00 -8.45 -5.85
CA LEU A 40 2.77 -8.59 -4.61
C LEU A 40 1.86 -8.94 -3.43
N LEU A 41 0.62 -8.41 -3.42
CA LEU A 41 -0.35 -8.63 -2.36
C LEU A 41 -1.11 -9.97 -2.50
N ARG A 42 -1.00 -10.67 -3.64
CA ARG A 42 -1.61 -12.01 -3.85
C ARG A 42 -1.16 -13.07 -2.84
N HIS A 43 -0.08 -12.84 -2.12
CA HIS A 43 0.44 -13.79 -1.12
C HIS A 43 0.30 -13.32 0.32
N TYR A 44 0.07 -12.03 0.56
CA TYR A 44 -0.15 -11.39 1.87
C TYR A 44 -0.60 -9.93 1.63
N PRO A 45 -1.36 -9.26 2.51
CA PRO A 45 -2.07 -9.76 3.67
C PRO A 45 -3.47 -10.29 3.30
N LEU A 46 -4.02 -11.20 4.10
CA LEU A 46 -5.44 -11.59 3.99
C LEU A 46 -6.34 -10.38 4.30
N ASP A 47 -7.61 -10.43 3.89
CA ASP A 47 -8.57 -9.36 4.20
C ASP A 47 -8.64 -9.05 5.71
N ILE A 48 -8.45 -10.07 6.57
CA ILE A 48 -8.37 -9.90 8.02
C ILE A 48 -7.14 -9.11 8.48
N ASP A 49 -6.00 -9.31 7.83
CA ASP A 49 -4.76 -8.61 8.17
C ASP A 49 -4.86 -7.14 7.75
N ILE A 50 -5.47 -6.87 6.58
CA ILE A 50 -5.80 -5.51 6.16
C ILE A 50 -6.80 -4.88 7.13
N ALA A 51 -7.84 -5.63 7.54
CA ALA A 51 -8.83 -5.14 8.47
C ALA A 51 -8.24 -4.78 9.84
N VAL A 52 -7.40 -5.66 10.40
CA VAL A 52 -6.71 -5.44 11.68
C VAL A 52 -5.75 -4.26 11.58
N SER A 53 -4.99 -4.14 10.48
CA SER A 53 -4.07 -3.02 10.28
C SER A 53 -4.79 -1.68 10.12
N ALA A 54 -5.94 -1.65 9.45
CA ALA A 54 -6.78 -0.46 9.32
C ALA A 54 -7.42 -0.05 10.66
N ALA A 55 -7.81 -1.02 11.49
CA ALA A 55 -8.31 -0.75 12.84
C ALA A 55 -7.19 -0.25 13.78
N ALA A 56 -5.97 -0.75 13.63
CA ALA A 56 -4.82 -0.34 14.43
C ALA A 56 -4.28 1.05 14.03
N VAL A 57 -4.36 1.41 12.75
CA VAL A 57 -3.83 2.68 12.22
C VAL A 57 -4.86 3.39 11.33
N PRO A 58 -5.99 3.84 11.89
CA PRO A 58 -7.11 4.39 11.12
C PRO A 58 -6.81 5.75 10.47
N THR A 59 -5.74 6.42 10.89
CA THR A 59 -5.27 7.67 10.27
C THR A 59 -4.46 7.46 8.99
N LEU A 60 -3.97 6.24 8.74
CA LEU A 60 -3.13 5.90 7.59
C LEU A 60 -3.93 5.33 6.42
N TRP A 61 -4.87 4.41 6.71
CA TRP A 61 -5.71 3.78 5.70
C TRP A 61 -7.02 3.28 6.30
N ALA A 62 -8.07 3.28 5.49
CA ALA A 62 -9.39 2.79 5.87
C ALA A 62 -9.58 1.32 5.48
N GLN A 63 -10.55 0.67 6.12
CA GLN A 63 -11.06 -0.62 5.68
C GLN A 63 -11.42 -0.55 4.19
N PRO A 64 -10.97 -1.50 3.35
CA PRO A 64 -11.41 -1.56 1.97
C PRO A 64 -12.94 -1.67 1.98
N HIS A 65 -13.63 -0.73 1.33
CA HIS A 65 -15.07 -0.86 1.14
C HIS A 65 -15.31 -2.08 0.26
N GLY A 66 -15.76 -3.18 0.87
CA GLY A 66 -16.22 -4.35 0.15
C GLY A 66 -17.20 -3.91 -0.92
N LYS A 67 -16.92 -4.26 -2.18
CA LYS A 67 -17.77 -3.97 -3.32
C LYS A 67 -19.20 -4.41 -2.95
N LYS A 68 -20.12 -3.45 -2.85
CA LYS A 68 -21.55 -3.76 -2.73
C LYS A 68 -21.94 -4.59 -3.97
N PRO A 69 -22.75 -5.65 -3.82
CA PRO A 69 -23.23 -6.45 -4.94
C PRO A 69 -23.95 -5.58 -5.99
#